data_AF-A0A0A8J5K2-F1
#
_entry.id   AF-A0A0A8J5K2-F1
#
_cell.length_a   1.000
_cell.length_b   1.000
_cell.length_c   1.000
_cell.angle_alpha   90.00
_cell.angle_beta   90.00
_cell.angle_gamma   90.00
#
_symmetry.space_group_name_H-M   'P 1'
#
loop_
_entity.id
_entity.type
_entity.pdbx_description
1 polymer ?
#
loop_
_entity_poly.entity_id
_entity_poly.type
_entity_poly.pdbx_seq_one_letter_code
_entity_poly.pdbx_strand_id
1 'polypeptide(L)'
;MNIYIYASSYDENSGGSVVLHRLCHIINKHSSHSAYLVKLDPFHYGKKTIRKYLSKLKWELCNKFKFKTNDDWDTPVWHKLNNIPSNSVVIYPEIINGNPLKIKNVVRWLLHQPGHHTNVIDYGKNELYFKFNSAIHDFENDGSYTAANELKVIYYPVQIYNEKLNQERDIECCYLVRKGFYKKSVHPPKAIKIDGLTHQEIADVFRRSQKFISYDDYTAYSIFSVLCGCPSYVVPTEGQTVNDWYPDERDRYGISYGFTDEQAKWAEETKDRVYRHIINEHNKSIDRVINCLQEIEVFFGKN
;
A
#
# COMPACT_ATOMS: atom_id res chain seq x y z
N MET A 1 13.32 16.20 -13.42
CA MET A 1 13.94 14.90 -13.80
C MET A 1 12.87 13.89 -14.19
N ASN A 2 13.20 12.90 -15.05
CA ASN A 2 12.30 11.81 -15.41
C ASN A 2 12.46 10.64 -14.43
N ILE A 3 11.34 10.15 -13.91
CA ILE A 3 11.27 9.08 -12.91
C ILE A 3 10.47 7.91 -13.47
N TYR A 4 11.02 6.72 -13.36
CA TYR A 4 10.43 5.49 -13.88
C TYR A 4 10.14 4.55 -12.72
N ILE A 5 8.87 4.27 -12.45
CA ILE A 5 8.45 3.45 -11.31
C ILE A 5 8.10 2.06 -11.81
N TYR A 6 8.87 1.07 -11.39
CA TYR A 6 8.67 -0.32 -11.79
C TYR A 6 7.51 -0.92 -11.00
N ALA A 7 6.40 -1.20 -11.66
CA ALA A 7 5.14 -1.55 -10.99
C ALA A 7 4.42 -2.73 -11.64
N SER A 8 3.69 -3.49 -10.83
CA SER A 8 2.66 -4.41 -11.31
C SER A 8 1.49 -3.63 -11.93
N SER A 9 0.63 -4.34 -12.66
CA SER A 9 -0.67 -3.79 -13.07
C SER A 9 -1.45 -3.34 -11.84
N TYR A 10 -2.24 -2.27 -11.97
CA TYR A 10 -3.08 -1.77 -10.89
C TYR A 10 -4.03 -2.86 -10.37
N ASP A 11 -4.02 -3.04 -9.05
CA ASP A 11 -4.90 -3.93 -8.30
C ASP A 11 -5.20 -3.25 -6.96
N GLU A 12 -6.46 -2.87 -6.75
CA GLU A 12 -6.92 -2.19 -5.53
C GLU A 12 -6.77 -3.05 -4.27
N ASN A 13 -6.72 -4.37 -4.41
CA ASN A 13 -6.52 -5.30 -3.30
C ASN A 13 -5.04 -5.48 -2.92
N SER A 14 -4.12 -4.93 -3.70
CA SER A 14 -2.68 -5.02 -3.49
C SER A 14 -2.11 -3.68 -3.03
N GLY A 15 -1.81 -3.55 -1.74
CA GLY A 15 -1.23 -2.34 -1.16
C GLY A 15 0.05 -1.90 -1.87
N GLY A 16 0.94 -2.83 -2.21
CA GLY A 16 2.15 -2.53 -2.98
C GLY A 16 1.85 -1.96 -4.37
N SER A 17 0.84 -2.50 -5.07
CA SER A 17 0.41 -1.95 -6.36
C SER A 17 -0.16 -0.54 -6.21
N VAL A 18 -1.03 -0.34 -5.23
CA VAL A 18 -1.68 0.95 -4.97
C VAL A 18 -0.65 2.05 -4.68
N VAL A 19 0.33 1.80 -3.80
CA VAL A 19 1.30 2.83 -3.41
C VAL A 19 2.29 3.18 -4.52
N LEU A 20 2.68 2.22 -5.36
CA LEU A 20 3.54 2.47 -6.53
C LEU A 20 2.85 3.36 -7.57
N HIS A 21 1.58 3.07 -7.86
CA HIS A 21 0.78 3.89 -8.77
C HIS A 21 0.47 5.26 -8.16
N ARG A 22 0.17 5.30 -6.86
CA ARG A 22 -0.08 6.57 -6.15
C ARG A 22 1.16 7.46 -6.12
N LEU A 23 2.35 6.89 -5.94
CA LEU A 23 3.61 7.62 -6.02
C LEU A 23 3.76 8.32 -7.38
N CYS A 24 3.53 7.59 -8.48
CA CYS A 24 3.58 8.16 -9.83
C CYS A 24 2.62 9.34 -9.98
N HIS A 25 1.39 9.18 -9.51
CA HIS A 25 0.38 10.23 -9.52
C HIS A 25 0.81 11.46 -8.72
N ILE A 26 1.30 11.27 -7.49
CA ILE A 26 1.70 12.39 -6.63
C ILE A 26 2.84 13.18 -7.28
N ILE A 27 3.84 12.50 -7.84
CA ILE A 27 4.96 13.17 -8.53
C ILE A 27 4.41 14.02 -9.69
N ASN A 28 3.56 13.45 -10.55
CA ASN A 28 3.02 14.16 -11.71
C ASN A 28 2.10 15.34 -11.34
N LYS A 29 1.40 15.28 -10.20
CA LYS A 29 0.47 16.34 -9.78
C LYS A 29 1.08 17.41 -8.89
N HIS A 30 2.11 17.07 -8.11
CA HIS A 30 2.59 17.92 -7.02
C HIS A 30 4.08 18.26 -7.11
N SER A 31 4.78 17.89 -8.20
CA SER A 31 6.16 18.32 -8.44
C SER A 31 6.39 18.79 -9.88
N SER A 32 7.57 19.35 -10.13
CA SER A 32 8.02 19.74 -11.47
C SER A 32 8.67 18.57 -12.26
N HIS A 33 8.50 17.34 -11.78
CA HIS A 33 9.09 16.13 -12.36
C HIS A 33 8.07 15.42 -13.24
N SER A 34 8.57 14.48 -14.06
CA SER A 34 7.70 13.61 -14.84
C SER A 34 7.93 12.18 -14.41
N ALA A 35 6.88 11.54 -13.90
CA ALA A 35 6.88 10.14 -13.50
C ALA A 35 6.10 9.27 -14.48
N TYR A 36 6.63 8.08 -14.74
CA TYR A 36 6.02 7.09 -15.61
C TYR A 36 6.04 5.73 -14.94
N LEU A 37 4.96 4.96 -15.15
CA LEU A 37 4.94 3.56 -14.78
C LEU A 37 5.69 2.73 -15.81
N VAL A 38 6.55 1.85 -15.34
CA VAL A 38 7.20 0.83 -16.14
C VAL A 38 6.69 -0.53 -15.71
N LYS A 39 6.19 -1.28 -16.67
CA LYS A 39 5.63 -2.60 -16.40
C LYS A 39 6.69 -3.54 -15.84
N LEU A 40 6.38 -4.14 -14.69
CA LEU A 40 7.18 -5.16 -14.05
C LEU A 40 7.28 -6.43 -14.90
N ASP A 41 8.51 -6.90 -15.15
CA ASP A 41 8.81 -8.22 -15.70
C ASP A 41 8.89 -9.24 -14.54
N PRO A 42 7.99 -10.24 -14.48
CA PRO A 42 7.96 -11.26 -13.43
C PRO A 42 9.24 -12.09 -13.34
N PHE A 43 10.09 -12.07 -14.36
CA PHE A 43 11.37 -12.76 -14.36
C PHE A 43 12.36 -12.19 -13.33
N HIS A 44 12.22 -10.91 -12.98
CA HIS A 44 13.07 -10.23 -12.02
C HIS A 44 12.52 -10.26 -10.59
N TYR A 45 11.37 -10.89 -10.37
CA TYR A 45 10.77 -11.06 -9.05
C TYR A 45 11.26 -12.37 -8.42
N GLY A 46 11.88 -12.36 -7.23
CA GLY A 46 12.25 -13.55 -6.43
C GLY A 46 13.13 -14.64 -7.10
N LYS A 47 13.20 -15.86 -6.56
CA LYS A 47 14.11 -16.94 -7.05
C LYS A 47 13.87 -17.31 -8.51
N LYS A 48 14.91 -17.32 -9.36
CA LYS A 48 14.82 -17.77 -10.76
C LYS A 48 14.61 -19.28 -10.83
N THR A 49 13.47 -19.71 -11.37
CA THR A 49 13.13 -21.13 -11.55
C THR A 49 12.72 -21.40 -13.00
N ILE A 50 12.77 -22.66 -13.45
CA ILE A 50 12.33 -23.06 -14.80
C ILE A 50 10.87 -22.64 -15.05
N ARG A 51 10.01 -22.73 -14.02
CA ARG A 51 8.63 -22.22 -14.07
C ARG A 51 8.55 -20.72 -14.40
N LYS A 52 9.53 -19.91 -13.98
CA LYS A 52 9.57 -18.48 -14.31
C LYS A 52 9.96 -18.18 -15.75
N TYR A 53 10.78 -19.02 -16.37
CA TYR A 53 11.03 -18.91 -17.81
C TYR A 53 9.75 -19.17 -18.60
N LEU A 54 8.96 -20.17 -18.21
CA LEU A 54 7.64 -20.43 -18.80
C LEU A 54 6.64 -19.29 -18.54
N SER A 55 6.62 -18.72 -17.33
CA SER A 55 5.77 -17.57 -17.03
C SER A 55 6.20 -16.31 -17.79
N LYS A 56 7.50 -16.13 -18.05
CA LYS A 56 8.02 -15.05 -18.89
C LYS A 56 7.52 -15.17 -20.31
N LEU A 57 7.63 -16.36 -20.91
CA LEU A 57 7.12 -16.61 -22.26
C LEU A 57 5.61 -16.33 -22.35
N LYS A 58 4.84 -16.82 -21.37
CA LYS A 58 3.39 -16.50 -21.27
C LYS A 58 3.13 -15.00 -21.08
N TRP A 59 3.97 -14.31 -20.31
CA TRP A 59 3.85 -12.86 -20.09
C TRP A 59 4.14 -12.06 -21.36
N GLU A 60 5.18 -12.42 -22.11
CA GLU A 60 5.55 -11.82 -23.38
C GLU A 60 4.46 -12.02 -24.44
N LEU A 61 3.84 -13.21 -24.48
CA LEU A 61 2.82 -13.57 -25.48
C LEU A 61 1.41 -13.05 -25.13
N CYS A 62 0.97 -13.16 -23.87
CA CYS A 62 -0.44 -12.95 -23.52
C CYS A 62 -0.70 -11.68 -22.68
N ASN A 63 0.27 -11.22 -21.89
CA ASN A 63 0.03 -10.16 -20.90
C ASN A 63 0.64 -8.81 -21.27
N LYS A 64 1.47 -8.69 -22.31
CA LYS A 64 2.08 -7.39 -22.71
C LYS A 64 1.05 -6.28 -22.88
N PHE A 65 -0.17 -6.62 -23.31
CA PHE A 65 -1.23 -5.69 -23.68
C PHE A 65 -2.29 -5.38 -22.61
N LYS A 66 -2.23 -5.96 -21.40
CA LYS A 66 -3.26 -5.76 -20.34
C LYS A 66 -2.70 -5.12 -19.05
N PHE A 67 -1.80 -4.15 -19.17
CA PHE A 67 -1.38 -3.37 -18.00
C PHE A 67 -2.47 -2.36 -17.66
N LYS A 68 -3.07 -2.47 -16.47
CA LYS A 68 -4.09 -1.54 -15.98
C LYS A 68 -3.46 -0.46 -15.13
N THR A 69 -4.01 0.74 -15.25
CA THR A 69 -3.76 1.90 -14.39
C THR A 69 -5.06 2.23 -13.65
N ASN A 70 -4.99 3.16 -12.71
CA ASN A 70 -6.18 3.76 -12.14
C ASN A 70 -6.61 4.93 -13.05
N ASP A 71 -7.86 4.95 -13.50
CA ASP A 71 -8.37 5.92 -14.47
C ASP A 71 -8.41 7.37 -13.94
N ASP A 72 -8.53 7.53 -12.62
CA ASP A 72 -8.54 8.84 -11.96
C ASP A 72 -7.12 9.38 -11.70
N TRP A 73 -6.09 8.56 -11.94
CA TRP A 73 -4.71 8.90 -11.60
C TRP A 73 -3.85 9.13 -12.84
N ASP A 74 -3.17 10.28 -12.83
CA ASP A 74 -2.10 10.63 -13.76
C ASP A 74 -0.88 9.68 -13.66
N THR A 75 -1.01 8.54 -14.33
CA THR A 75 -0.09 7.38 -14.24
C THR A 75 0.33 6.89 -15.63
N PRO A 76 0.97 7.75 -16.45
CA PRO A 76 1.32 7.41 -17.82
C PRO A 76 2.27 6.21 -17.85
N VAL A 77 2.03 5.29 -18.78
CA VAL A 77 2.83 4.06 -18.91
C VAL A 77 3.93 4.24 -19.95
N TRP A 78 5.18 3.97 -19.57
CA TRP A 78 6.31 3.99 -20.48
C TRP A 78 6.55 2.61 -21.12
N HIS A 79 6.35 2.53 -22.43
CA HIS A 79 6.49 1.27 -23.17
C HIS A 79 7.87 1.06 -23.82
N LYS A 80 8.68 2.12 -23.95
CA LYS A 80 9.96 2.08 -24.68
C LYS A 80 11.12 1.73 -23.75
N LEU A 81 11.18 0.48 -23.29
CA LEU A 81 12.19 0.01 -22.32
C LEU A 81 13.65 0.22 -22.79
N ASN A 82 13.90 0.14 -24.10
CA ASN A 82 15.23 0.34 -24.69
C ASN A 82 15.58 1.83 -24.89
N ASN A 83 14.68 2.75 -24.55
CA ASN A 83 14.84 4.18 -24.76
C ASN A 83 14.46 4.95 -23.49
N ILE A 84 15.05 4.58 -22.37
CA ILE A 84 14.98 5.36 -21.14
C ILE A 84 16.20 6.31 -21.11
N PRO A 85 16.02 7.63 -20.94
CA PRO A 85 17.13 8.56 -20.90
C PRO A 85 18.12 8.21 -19.79
N SER A 86 19.42 8.29 -20.09
CA SER A 86 20.50 7.83 -19.20
C SER A 86 20.59 8.58 -17.86
N ASN A 87 20.12 9.82 -17.81
CA ASN A 87 20.05 10.67 -16.61
C ASN A 87 18.75 10.50 -15.81
N SER A 88 17.91 9.53 -16.17
CA SER A 88 16.66 9.26 -15.45
C SER A 88 16.92 8.51 -14.15
N VAL A 89 15.94 8.57 -13.24
CA VAL A 89 15.91 7.74 -12.04
C VAL A 89 14.89 6.62 -12.23
N VAL A 90 15.26 5.41 -11.80
CA VAL A 90 14.32 4.29 -11.70
C VAL A 90 14.06 3.97 -10.23
N ILE A 91 12.79 3.77 -9.87
CA ILE A 91 12.36 3.31 -8.56
C ILE A 91 11.89 1.86 -8.70
N TYR A 92 12.55 0.94 -8.00
CA TYR A 92 12.14 -0.46 -7.91
C TYR A 92 11.60 -0.77 -6.51
N PRO A 93 10.47 -1.50 -6.38
CA PRO A 93 10.11 -2.08 -5.10
C PRO A 93 11.10 -3.19 -4.71
N GLU A 94 11.18 -3.48 -3.41
CA GLU A 94 12.15 -4.40 -2.79
C GLU A 94 12.07 -5.84 -3.31
N ILE A 95 10.93 -6.21 -3.89
CA ILE A 95 10.71 -7.53 -4.47
C ILE A 95 11.46 -7.77 -5.79
N ILE A 96 12.05 -6.73 -6.38
CA ILE A 96 12.76 -6.78 -7.66
C ILE A 96 14.25 -7.03 -7.45
N ASN A 97 14.75 -8.03 -8.15
CA ASN A 97 16.16 -8.38 -8.19
C ASN A 97 16.91 -7.51 -9.20
N GLY A 98 18.04 -6.96 -8.76
CA GLY A 98 19.00 -6.20 -9.52
C GLY A 98 18.40 -4.93 -10.13
N ASN A 99 18.96 -4.55 -11.28
CA ASN A 99 18.55 -3.38 -12.05
C ASN A 99 18.09 -3.81 -13.46
N PRO A 100 16.84 -4.29 -13.62
CA PRO A 100 16.31 -4.79 -14.89
C PRO A 100 16.47 -3.82 -16.07
N LEU A 101 16.27 -2.52 -15.83
CA LEU A 101 16.34 -1.47 -16.85
C LEU A 101 17.76 -0.98 -17.13
N LYS A 102 18.76 -1.47 -16.37
CA LYS A 102 20.18 -1.11 -16.53
C LYS A 102 20.44 0.40 -16.49
N ILE A 103 19.72 1.12 -15.63
CA ILE A 103 19.84 2.57 -15.44
C ILE A 103 20.84 2.90 -14.34
N LYS A 104 21.66 3.95 -14.50
CA LYS A 104 22.68 4.33 -13.51
C LYS A 104 22.06 4.69 -12.15
N ASN A 105 21.01 5.52 -12.16
CA ASN A 105 20.43 6.10 -10.95
C ASN A 105 19.26 5.22 -10.47
N VAL A 106 19.53 4.38 -9.48
CA VAL A 106 18.57 3.40 -8.96
C VAL A 106 18.15 3.76 -7.55
N VAL A 107 16.84 3.86 -7.35
CA VAL A 107 16.21 3.92 -6.04
C VAL A 107 15.55 2.56 -5.75
N ARG A 108 15.83 1.99 -4.57
CA ARG A 108 15.09 0.83 -4.04
C ARG A 108 14.11 1.32 -2.99
N TRP A 109 12.83 1.09 -3.22
CA TRP A 109 11.81 1.38 -2.22
C TRP A 109 11.49 0.12 -1.43
N LEU A 110 11.89 0.13 -0.16
CA LEU A 110 11.62 -0.94 0.78
C LEU A 110 10.18 -0.80 1.28
N LEU A 111 9.24 -1.49 0.63
CA LEU A 111 7.84 -1.57 1.09
C LEU A 111 7.68 -2.57 2.25
N HIS A 112 8.66 -3.44 2.42
CA HIS A 112 8.78 -4.38 3.53
C HIS A 112 10.27 -4.65 3.82
N GLN A 113 10.54 -5.42 4.87
CA GLN A 113 11.86 -5.99 5.16
C GLN A 113 12.41 -6.72 3.91
N PRO A 114 13.64 -6.42 3.48
CA PRO A 114 14.30 -7.10 2.36
C PRO A 114 14.18 -8.62 2.44
N GLY A 115 13.83 -9.25 1.33
CA GLY A 115 13.71 -10.71 1.23
C GLY A 115 12.47 -11.34 1.88
N HIS A 116 11.63 -10.59 2.61
CA HIS A 116 10.46 -11.18 3.29
C HIS A 116 9.50 -11.92 2.35
N HIS A 117 9.14 -11.31 1.20
CA HIS A 117 8.19 -11.89 0.27
C HIS A 117 8.81 -12.94 -0.67
N THR A 118 10.12 -12.83 -0.94
CA THR A 118 10.78 -13.57 -2.02
C THR A 118 11.80 -14.59 -1.53
N ASN A 119 12.23 -14.49 -0.27
CA ASN A 119 13.42 -15.14 0.30
C ASN A 119 14.69 -14.90 -0.54
N VAL A 120 14.77 -13.75 -1.20
CA VAL A 120 15.90 -13.32 -2.04
C VAL A 120 16.18 -11.85 -1.80
N ILE A 121 17.45 -11.55 -1.56
CA ILE A 121 17.98 -10.18 -1.53
C ILE A 121 19.08 -10.15 -2.59
N ASP A 122 18.79 -9.47 -3.70
CA ASP A 122 19.69 -9.32 -4.86
C ASP A 122 19.58 -7.87 -5.31
N TYR A 123 20.20 -6.95 -4.57
CA TYR A 123 20.18 -5.52 -4.86
C TYR A 123 21.53 -5.07 -5.44
N GLY A 124 21.50 -4.09 -6.33
CA GLY A 124 22.69 -3.55 -6.94
C GLY A 124 23.52 -2.71 -5.98
N LYS A 125 24.70 -2.30 -6.45
CA LYS A 125 25.58 -1.36 -5.74
C LYS A 125 25.19 0.08 -6.05
N ASN A 126 25.59 1.01 -5.18
CA ASN A 126 25.38 2.45 -5.37
C ASN A 126 23.90 2.86 -5.55
N GLU A 127 22.99 2.13 -4.92
CA GLU A 127 21.56 2.44 -4.93
C GLU A 127 21.20 3.39 -3.77
N LEU A 128 20.14 4.18 -3.95
CA LEU A 128 19.52 4.95 -2.88
C LEU A 128 18.32 4.18 -2.34
N TYR A 129 18.27 3.92 -1.03
CA TYR A 129 17.18 3.18 -0.40
C TYR A 129 16.24 4.13 0.34
N PHE A 130 14.95 4.00 0.08
CA PHE A 130 13.92 4.60 0.92
C PHE A 130 13.15 3.50 1.63
N LYS A 131 12.90 3.72 2.92
CA LYS A 131 11.99 2.88 3.70
C LYS A 131 10.57 3.41 3.59
N PHE A 132 9.60 2.52 3.51
CA PHE A 132 8.19 2.92 3.55
C PHE A 132 7.79 3.52 4.91
N ASN A 133 8.35 2.99 6.00
CA ASN A 133 8.15 3.51 7.35
C ASN A 133 9.30 3.08 8.29
N SER A 134 9.27 3.57 9.53
CA SER A 134 10.27 3.31 10.57
C SER A 134 10.31 1.85 11.05
N ALA A 135 9.27 1.06 10.81
CA ALA A 135 9.23 -0.34 11.19
C ALA A 135 10.13 -1.22 10.29
N ILE A 136 10.58 -0.69 9.15
CA ILE A 136 11.55 -1.35 8.28
C ILE A 136 12.95 -1.04 8.82
N HIS A 137 13.77 -2.07 8.97
CA HIS A 137 15.13 -1.91 9.49
C HIS A 137 16.02 -1.29 8.44
N ASP A 138 17.08 -0.61 8.87
CA ASP A 138 18.10 -0.13 7.96
C ASP A 138 18.74 -1.31 7.24
N PHE A 139 19.02 -1.10 5.95
CA PHE A 139 19.63 -2.10 5.09
C PHE A 139 20.86 -1.50 4.43
N GLU A 140 21.96 -2.22 4.52
CA GLU A 140 23.24 -1.80 3.93
C GLU A 140 23.62 -2.74 2.79
N ASN A 141 24.15 -2.15 1.72
CA ASN A 141 24.74 -2.88 0.60
C ASN A 141 25.89 -2.05 0.05
N ASP A 142 26.80 -2.70 -0.68
CA ASP A 142 28.03 -2.06 -1.17
C ASP A 142 27.76 -0.76 -1.95
N GLY A 143 28.38 0.32 -1.48
CA GLY A 143 28.24 1.69 -2.01
C GLY A 143 26.84 2.30 -1.93
N SER A 144 25.85 1.63 -1.34
CA SER A 144 24.46 2.08 -1.28
C SER A 144 24.19 2.91 -0.03
N TYR A 145 23.18 3.77 -0.09
CA TYR A 145 22.83 4.67 1.01
C TYR A 145 21.35 4.53 1.37
N THR A 146 21.04 4.38 2.66
CA THR A 146 19.68 4.45 3.16
C THR A 146 19.35 5.89 3.53
N ALA A 147 18.32 6.44 2.91
CA ALA A 147 17.85 7.80 3.14
C ALA A 147 17.33 7.98 4.57
N ALA A 148 17.52 9.19 5.10
CA ALA A 148 17.04 9.53 6.44
C ALA A 148 15.52 9.69 6.48
N ASN A 149 14.91 10.21 5.41
CA ASN A 149 13.46 10.33 5.32
C ASN A 149 12.81 9.05 4.80
N GLU A 150 11.57 8.84 5.20
CA GLU A 150 10.73 7.73 4.75
C GLU A 150 9.89 8.14 3.54
N LEU A 151 9.86 7.29 2.52
CA LEU A 151 8.92 7.40 1.42
C LEU A 151 7.62 6.68 1.81
N LYS A 152 6.85 7.28 2.72
CA LYS A 152 5.55 6.75 3.16
C LYS A 152 4.43 7.34 2.31
N VAL A 153 3.96 6.57 1.34
CA VAL A 153 2.82 6.92 0.48
C VAL A 153 1.63 6.07 0.89
N ILE A 154 0.55 6.70 1.32
CA ILE A 154 -0.71 6.01 1.58
C ILE A 154 -1.83 6.50 0.66
N TYR A 155 -2.80 5.64 0.41
CA TYR A 155 -4.03 6.01 -0.26
C TYR A 155 -5.20 5.21 0.30
N TYR A 156 -6.26 5.92 0.63
CA TYR A 156 -7.54 5.37 1.06
C TYR A 156 -8.63 5.96 0.17
N PRO A 157 -9.54 5.14 -0.41
CA PRO A 157 -10.55 5.62 -1.34
C PRO A 157 -11.73 6.27 -0.58
N VAL A 158 -11.47 7.42 0.03
CA VAL A 158 -12.43 8.17 0.86
C VAL A 158 -13.69 8.57 0.10
N GLN A 159 -13.60 8.76 -1.22
CA GLN A 159 -14.74 9.03 -2.08
C GLN A 159 -15.75 7.88 -2.13
N ILE A 160 -15.28 6.64 -1.94
CA ILE A 160 -16.14 5.46 -1.90
C ILE A 160 -16.73 5.29 -0.49
N TYR A 161 -15.90 5.44 0.55
CA TYR A 161 -16.31 5.09 1.91
C TYR A 161 -16.92 6.22 2.74
N ASN A 162 -16.71 7.49 2.40
CA ASN A 162 -17.25 8.63 3.17
C ASN A 162 -18.49 9.27 2.51
N GLU A 163 -19.08 8.61 1.52
CA GLU A 163 -20.32 9.06 0.89
C GLU A 163 -21.49 8.96 1.88
N LYS A 164 -22.18 10.08 2.10
CA LYS A 164 -23.30 10.17 3.04
C LYS A 164 -24.60 9.76 2.36
N LEU A 165 -24.91 8.47 2.42
CA LEU A 165 -26.16 7.89 1.95
C LEU A 165 -27.04 7.54 3.15
N ASN A 166 -28.31 7.93 3.10
CA ASN A 166 -29.31 7.48 4.08
C ASN A 166 -29.77 6.07 3.70
N GLN A 167 -29.19 5.07 4.34
CA GLN A 167 -29.53 3.65 4.17
C GLN A 167 -29.88 3.04 5.52
N GLU A 168 -30.85 2.14 5.52
CA GLU A 168 -31.19 1.35 6.70
C GLU A 168 -30.06 0.35 7.01
N ARG A 169 -29.72 0.19 8.30
CA ARG A 169 -28.74 -0.79 8.76
C ARG A 169 -29.41 -2.15 9.00
N ASP A 170 -29.78 -2.82 7.93
CA ASP A 170 -30.52 -4.09 7.94
C ASP A 170 -29.63 -5.35 7.99
N ILE A 171 -28.31 -5.20 7.85
CA ILE A 171 -27.33 -6.29 8.01
C ILE A 171 -26.83 -6.29 9.47
N GLU A 172 -27.11 -7.36 10.22
CA GLU A 172 -26.68 -7.47 11.62
C GLU A 172 -25.15 -7.42 11.77
N CYS A 173 -24.42 -8.08 10.87
CA CYS A 173 -22.96 -8.19 10.94
C CYS A 173 -22.35 -8.42 9.57
N CYS A 174 -21.21 -7.77 9.33
CA CYS A 174 -20.27 -8.16 8.30
C CYS A 174 -18.90 -8.46 8.91
N TYR A 175 -18.05 -9.21 8.22
CA TYR A 175 -16.75 -9.59 8.74
C TYR A 175 -15.70 -9.83 7.66
N LEU A 176 -14.43 -9.72 8.05
CA LEU A 176 -13.26 -9.87 7.18
C LEU A 176 -12.19 -10.74 7.85
N VAL A 177 -11.71 -11.77 7.16
CA VAL A 177 -10.73 -12.72 7.70
C VAL A 177 -9.30 -12.35 7.34
N ARG A 178 -8.99 -12.17 6.05
CA ARG A 178 -7.62 -11.96 5.51
C ARG A 178 -6.52 -12.77 6.24
N LYS A 179 -5.64 -12.08 6.98
CA LYS A 179 -4.47 -12.65 7.67
C LYS A 179 -4.84 -13.34 9.00
N GLY A 180 -6.05 -13.12 9.52
CA GLY A 180 -6.50 -13.59 10.82
C GLY A 180 -7.15 -14.98 10.83
N PHE A 181 -6.84 -15.85 9.87
CA PHE A 181 -7.46 -17.17 9.72
C PHE A 181 -7.24 -18.12 10.92
N TYR A 182 -6.24 -17.83 11.76
CA TYR A 182 -5.91 -18.59 12.96
C TYR A 182 -6.75 -18.20 14.18
N LYS A 183 -7.49 -17.09 14.12
CA LYS A 183 -8.28 -16.59 15.25
C LYS A 183 -9.59 -17.36 15.40
N LYS A 184 -10.02 -17.54 16.65
CA LYS A 184 -11.32 -18.15 16.96
C LYS A 184 -12.45 -17.31 16.37
N SER A 185 -13.43 -17.96 15.73
CA SER A 185 -14.58 -17.25 15.19
C SER A 185 -15.49 -16.70 16.30
N VAL A 186 -15.84 -15.42 16.18
CA VAL A 186 -16.73 -14.67 17.09
C VAL A 186 -17.90 -13.98 16.37
N HIS A 187 -17.98 -14.05 15.03
CA HIS A 187 -19.10 -13.48 14.26
C HIS A 187 -20.35 -14.38 14.30
N PRO A 188 -21.56 -13.82 14.16
CA PRO A 188 -22.79 -14.61 14.10
C PRO A 188 -22.89 -15.41 12.79
N PRO A 189 -23.58 -16.58 12.77
CA PRO A 189 -23.62 -17.47 11.60
C PRO A 189 -24.13 -16.85 10.29
N LYS A 190 -24.93 -15.79 10.36
CA LYS A 190 -25.50 -15.08 9.19
C LYS A 190 -24.68 -13.86 8.76
N ALA A 191 -23.50 -13.64 9.33
CA ALA A 191 -22.66 -12.50 8.99
C ALA A 191 -22.21 -12.55 7.52
N ILE A 192 -22.14 -11.39 6.88
CA ILE A 192 -21.67 -11.29 5.49
C ILE A 192 -20.14 -11.20 5.47
N LYS A 193 -19.50 -12.14 4.78
CA LYS A 193 -18.05 -12.11 4.55
C LYS A 193 -17.73 -11.12 3.43
N ILE A 194 -16.82 -10.17 3.68
CA ILE A 194 -16.46 -9.13 2.70
C ILE A 194 -15.15 -9.42 1.95
N ASP A 195 -14.42 -10.49 2.29
CA ASP A 195 -13.17 -10.83 1.61
C ASP A 195 -13.39 -11.06 0.10
N GLY A 196 -12.61 -10.37 -0.72
CA GLY A 196 -12.61 -10.52 -2.19
C GLY A 196 -13.67 -9.70 -2.93
N LEU A 197 -14.54 -8.98 -2.21
CA LEU A 197 -15.44 -7.98 -2.80
C LEU A 197 -14.66 -6.75 -3.27
N THR A 198 -15.22 -6.02 -4.24
CA THR A 198 -14.71 -4.72 -4.70
C THR A 198 -14.91 -3.63 -3.64
N HIS A 199 -14.16 -2.53 -3.74
CA HIS A 199 -14.34 -1.42 -2.79
C HIS A 199 -15.79 -0.89 -2.73
N GLN A 200 -16.49 -0.83 -3.87
CA GLN A 200 -17.88 -0.38 -3.92
C GLN A 200 -18.82 -1.35 -3.19
N GLU A 201 -18.72 -2.65 -3.49
CA GLU A 201 -19.53 -3.68 -2.82
C GLU A 201 -19.28 -3.69 -1.30
N ILE A 202 -18.02 -3.52 -0.88
CA ILE A 202 -17.66 -3.44 0.54
C ILE A 202 -18.30 -2.21 1.19
N ALA A 203 -18.24 -1.04 0.55
CA ALA A 203 -18.84 0.17 1.08
C ALA A 203 -20.37 0.02 1.22
N ASP A 204 -21.03 -0.61 0.25
CA ASP A 204 -22.47 -0.88 0.28
C ASP A 204 -22.83 -1.83 1.44
N VAL A 205 -22.03 -2.87 1.67
CA VAL A 205 -22.21 -3.76 2.84
C VAL A 205 -22.00 -2.99 4.15
N PHE A 206 -20.96 -2.15 4.26
CA PHE A 206 -20.70 -1.38 5.48
C PHE A 206 -21.82 -0.40 5.81
N ARG A 207 -22.36 0.32 4.82
CA ARG A 207 -23.45 1.30 5.07
C ARG A 207 -24.71 0.63 5.62
N ARG A 208 -24.96 -0.62 5.23
CA ARG A 208 -26.08 -1.44 5.71
C ARG A 208 -25.77 -2.26 6.97
N SER A 209 -24.51 -2.36 7.38
CA SER A 209 -24.11 -3.23 8.51
C SER A 209 -24.20 -2.52 9.86
N GLN A 210 -24.73 -3.19 10.87
CA GLN A 210 -24.79 -2.70 12.25
C GLN A 210 -23.45 -2.84 12.99
N LYS A 211 -22.63 -3.82 12.60
CA LYS A 211 -21.26 -4.01 13.10
C LYS A 211 -20.36 -4.64 12.03
N PHE A 212 -19.09 -4.29 12.08
CA PHE A 212 -18.02 -4.92 11.31
C PHE A 212 -17.03 -5.61 12.25
N ILE A 213 -16.72 -6.88 11.97
CA ILE A 213 -15.72 -7.65 12.71
C ILE A 213 -14.51 -7.96 11.81
N SER A 214 -13.35 -7.41 12.14
CA SER A 214 -12.08 -7.74 11.49
C SER A 214 -11.30 -8.76 12.29
N TYR A 215 -10.92 -9.86 11.65
CA TYR A 215 -9.93 -10.80 12.19
C TYR A 215 -8.50 -10.40 11.82
N ASP A 216 -8.32 -9.51 10.84
CA ASP A 216 -7.04 -8.91 10.50
C ASP A 216 -6.73 -7.75 11.47
N ASP A 217 -5.66 -7.90 12.25
CA ASP A 217 -5.21 -6.86 13.19
C ASP A 217 -4.82 -5.57 12.46
N TYR A 218 -4.27 -5.67 11.24
CA TYR A 218 -3.70 -4.51 10.54
C TYR A 218 -4.35 -4.38 9.18
N THR A 219 -5.50 -3.70 9.15
CA THR A 219 -6.31 -3.49 7.95
C THR A 219 -6.90 -2.10 7.88
N ALA A 220 -6.84 -1.49 6.69
CA ALA A 220 -7.54 -0.23 6.42
C ALA A 220 -9.08 -0.42 6.38
N TYR A 221 -9.58 -1.64 6.24
CA TYR A 221 -11.03 -1.91 6.24
C TYR A 221 -11.73 -1.53 7.54
N SER A 222 -11.02 -1.57 8.68
CA SER A 222 -11.53 -1.04 9.96
C SER A 222 -11.84 0.45 9.83
N ILE A 223 -10.90 1.23 9.28
CA ILE A 223 -11.06 2.66 9.02
C ILE A 223 -12.22 2.90 8.02
N PHE A 224 -12.30 2.11 6.96
CA PHE A 224 -13.32 2.24 5.93
C PHE A 224 -14.73 1.99 6.46
N SER A 225 -14.89 1.00 7.34
CA SER A 225 -16.17 0.73 8.00
C SER A 225 -16.65 1.94 8.82
N VAL A 226 -15.73 2.60 9.54
CA VAL A 226 -16.04 3.80 10.34
C VAL A 226 -16.47 4.97 9.45
N LEU A 227 -15.82 5.17 8.30
CA LEU A 227 -16.22 6.22 7.34
C LEU A 227 -17.66 6.02 6.82
N CYS A 228 -18.06 4.75 6.61
CA CYS A 228 -19.42 4.35 6.27
C CYS A 228 -20.40 4.40 7.47
N GLY A 229 -19.93 4.79 8.66
CA GLY A 229 -20.69 4.81 9.91
C GLY A 229 -20.96 3.43 10.53
N CYS A 230 -20.28 2.38 10.05
CA CYS A 230 -20.37 1.04 10.62
C CYS A 230 -19.37 0.91 11.78
N PRO A 231 -19.81 0.58 13.00
CA PRO A 231 -18.90 0.31 14.13
C PRO A 231 -17.89 -0.80 13.81
N SER A 232 -16.60 -0.52 14.03
CA SER A 232 -15.50 -1.42 13.74
C SER A 232 -14.98 -2.12 14.98
N TYR A 233 -14.93 -3.45 14.95
CA TYR A 233 -14.36 -4.29 15.99
C TYR A 233 -13.21 -5.13 15.43
N VAL A 234 -12.03 -5.00 16.01
CA VAL A 234 -10.88 -5.87 15.70
C VAL A 234 -10.82 -6.97 16.74
N VAL A 235 -10.78 -8.24 16.30
CA VAL A 235 -10.61 -9.38 17.19
C VAL A 235 -9.18 -9.36 17.73
N PRO A 236 -8.94 -9.21 19.05
CA PRO A 236 -7.59 -9.10 19.60
C PRO A 236 -6.75 -10.35 19.36
N THR A 237 -5.45 -10.16 19.18
CA THR A 237 -4.48 -11.25 19.24
C THR A 237 -4.22 -11.60 20.70
N GLU A 238 -4.13 -12.89 21.01
CA GLU A 238 -3.91 -13.38 22.38
C GLU A 238 -2.61 -12.80 22.96
N GLY A 239 -2.69 -12.23 24.17
CA GLY A 239 -1.55 -11.61 24.85
C GLY A 239 -1.14 -10.23 24.33
N GLN A 240 -1.75 -9.71 23.26
CA GLN A 240 -1.44 -8.39 22.72
C GLN A 240 -2.37 -7.33 23.32
N THR A 241 -1.80 -6.33 24.01
CA THR A 241 -2.59 -5.20 24.52
C THR A 241 -2.92 -4.19 23.42
N VAL A 242 -3.87 -3.29 23.68
CA VAL A 242 -4.25 -2.23 22.73
C VAL A 242 -3.06 -1.31 22.41
N ASN A 243 -2.14 -1.09 23.37
CA ASN A 243 -0.95 -0.25 23.20
C ASN A 243 0.17 -0.99 22.46
N ASP A 244 0.24 -2.31 22.57
CA ASP A 244 1.17 -3.13 21.77
C ASP A 244 0.70 -3.24 20.31
N TRP A 245 -0.62 -3.19 20.08
CA TRP A 245 -1.20 -3.26 18.73
C TRP A 245 -0.95 -1.98 17.93
N TYR A 246 -1.37 -0.84 18.46
CA TYR A 246 -1.10 0.48 17.89
C TYR A 246 -0.72 1.44 19.03
N PRO A 247 0.59 1.73 19.19
CA PRO A 247 1.05 2.64 20.24
C PRO A 247 0.56 4.07 20.07
N ASP A 248 0.39 4.53 18.82
CA ASP A 248 -0.16 5.85 18.52
C ASP A 248 -1.69 5.78 18.51
N GLU A 249 -2.33 6.50 19.43
CA GLU A 249 -3.79 6.50 19.54
C GLU A 249 -4.50 7.00 18.28
N ARG A 250 -3.82 7.85 17.49
CA ARG A 250 -4.37 8.41 16.24
C ARG A 250 -4.63 7.33 15.19
N ASP A 251 -3.85 6.25 15.22
CA ASP A 251 -4.01 5.11 14.32
C ASP A 251 -5.20 4.22 14.72
N ARG A 252 -5.79 4.44 15.91
CA ARG A 252 -6.91 3.67 16.48
C ARG A 252 -8.24 4.43 16.53
N TYR A 253 -8.30 5.66 16.00
CA TYR A 253 -9.53 6.43 16.03
C TYR A 253 -10.69 5.68 15.36
N GLY A 254 -11.84 5.68 16.03
CA GLY A 254 -13.04 5.01 15.52
C GLY A 254 -13.05 3.49 15.64
N ILE A 255 -12.00 2.86 16.17
CA ILE A 255 -11.84 1.40 16.14
C ILE A 255 -11.86 0.84 17.56
N SER A 256 -12.69 -0.18 17.79
CA SER A 256 -12.72 -0.96 19.02
C SER A 256 -11.76 -2.13 18.92
N TYR A 257 -10.76 -2.21 19.81
CA TYR A 257 -9.88 -3.38 19.92
C TYR A 257 -10.47 -4.39 20.92
N GLY A 258 -11.17 -5.40 20.41
CA GLY A 258 -12.01 -6.27 21.22
C GLY A 258 -13.43 -5.75 21.38
N PHE A 259 -14.17 -6.40 22.28
CA PHE A 259 -15.62 -6.26 22.42
C PHE A 259 -16.04 -5.72 23.80
N THR A 260 -15.13 -5.04 24.50
CA THR A 260 -15.44 -4.44 25.80
C THR A 260 -16.19 -3.11 25.63
N ASP A 261 -17.02 -2.75 26.61
CA ASP A 261 -17.77 -1.48 26.59
C ASP A 261 -16.82 -0.27 26.55
N GLU A 262 -15.67 -0.35 27.21
CA GLU A 262 -14.64 0.68 27.20
C GLU A 262 -14.12 0.95 25.78
N GLN A 263 -13.81 -0.10 25.02
CA GLN A 263 -13.29 0.02 23.66
C GLN A 263 -14.38 0.46 22.68
N ALA A 264 -15.61 0.00 22.86
CA ALA A 264 -16.75 0.46 22.07
C ALA A 264 -17.02 1.97 22.30
N LYS A 265 -16.94 2.42 23.56
CA LYS A 265 -17.07 3.84 23.91
C LYS A 265 -15.96 4.69 23.30
N TRP A 266 -14.71 4.24 23.39
CA TRP A 266 -13.58 4.91 22.75
C TRP A 266 -13.78 5.08 21.23
N ALA A 267 -14.19 4.00 20.56
CA ALA A 267 -14.44 4.01 19.12
C ALA A 267 -15.52 5.04 18.76
N GLU A 268 -16.63 5.06 19.49
CA GLU A 268 -17.72 6.01 19.27
C GLU A 268 -17.29 7.47 19.51
N GLU A 269 -16.55 7.76 20.58
CA GLU A 269 -16.09 9.12 20.92
C GLU A 269 -15.02 9.66 19.97
N THR A 270 -14.33 8.79 19.22
CA THR A 270 -13.22 9.16 18.34
C THR A 270 -13.53 9.04 16.85
N LYS A 271 -14.67 8.48 16.45
CA LYS A 271 -15.02 8.23 15.03
C LYS A 271 -14.95 9.48 14.15
N ASP A 272 -15.37 10.63 14.67
CA ASP A 272 -15.39 11.89 13.89
C ASP A 272 -13.98 12.42 13.57
N ARG A 273 -12.95 11.88 14.24
CA ARG A 273 -11.54 12.23 14.00
C ARG A 273 -10.95 11.48 12.81
N VAL A 274 -11.55 10.35 12.41
CA VAL A 274 -11.03 9.44 11.39
C VAL A 274 -10.84 10.13 10.05
N TYR A 275 -11.87 10.81 9.54
CA TYR A 275 -11.79 11.47 8.24
C TYR A 275 -10.66 12.52 8.20
N ARG A 276 -10.58 13.39 9.21
CA ARG A 276 -9.52 14.40 9.32
C ARG A 276 -8.13 13.77 9.38
N HIS A 277 -7.97 12.69 10.14
CA HIS A 277 -6.70 11.98 10.25
C HIS A 277 -6.25 11.42 8.90
N ILE A 278 -7.16 10.82 8.12
CA ILE A 278 -6.85 10.29 6.78
C ILE A 278 -6.40 11.39 5.83
N ILE A 279 -7.15 12.49 5.75
CA ILE A 279 -6.80 13.61 4.87
C ILE A 279 -5.42 14.17 5.24
N ASN A 280 -5.12 14.28 6.53
CA ASN A 280 -3.80 14.70 7.00
C ASN A 280 -2.69 13.73 6.58
N GLU A 281 -2.91 12.41 6.65
CA GLU A 281 -1.91 11.43 6.18
C GLU A 281 -1.77 11.40 4.65
N HIS A 282 -2.83 11.70 3.88
CA HIS A 282 -2.73 11.91 2.44
C HIS A 282 -1.86 13.14 2.12
N ASN A 283 -2.05 14.25 2.83
CA ASN A 283 -1.23 15.46 2.66
C ASN A 283 0.23 15.19 3.04
N LYS A 284 0.49 14.54 4.17
CA LYS A 284 1.86 14.12 4.54
C LYS A 284 2.51 13.22 3.50
N SER A 285 1.73 12.39 2.80
CA SER A 285 2.28 11.56 1.70
C SER A 285 2.81 12.44 0.57
N ILE A 286 2.17 13.57 0.27
CA ILE A 286 2.64 14.54 -0.73
C ILE A 286 3.94 15.18 -0.27
N ASP A 287 3.98 15.69 0.97
CA ASP A 287 5.17 16.35 1.52
C ASP A 287 6.38 15.40 1.56
N ARG A 288 6.16 14.15 1.99
CA ARG A 288 7.20 13.11 1.99
C ARG A 288 7.74 12.83 0.59
N VAL A 289 6.86 12.72 -0.41
CA VAL A 289 7.30 12.52 -1.81
C VAL A 289 8.17 13.69 -2.27
N ILE A 290 7.76 14.94 -2.01
CA ILE A 290 8.54 16.14 -2.39
C ILE A 290 9.92 16.12 -1.72
N ASN A 291 9.99 15.83 -0.43
CA ASN A 291 11.25 15.74 0.30
C ASN A 291 12.16 14.63 -0.26
N CYS A 292 11.60 13.44 -0.52
CA CYS A 292 12.36 12.33 -1.11
C CYS A 292 12.86 12.67 -2.52
N LEU A 293 12.09 13.42 -3.32
CA LEU A 293 12.55 13.87 -4.64
C LEU A 293 13.78 14.79 -4.55
N GLN A 294 13.81 15.69 -3.57
CA GLN A 294 14.98 16.55 -3.31
C GLN A 294 16.19 15.72 -2.88
N GLU A 295 16.01 14.71 -2.03
CA GLU A 295 17.10 13.80 -1.64
C GLU A 295 17.62 12.99 -2.84
N ILE A 296 16.75 12.51 -3.72
CA ILE A 296 17.13 11.84 -4.96
C ILE A 296 18.00 12.76 -5.83
N GLU A 297 17.61 14.02 -5.98
CA GLU A 297 18.38 15.02 -6.75
C GLU A 297 19.74 15.30 -6.11
N VAL A 298 19.81 15.45 -4.79
CA VAL A 298 21.07 15.66 -4.08
C VAL A 298 21.99 14.45 -4.19
N PHE A 299 21.44 13.24 -4.08
CA PHE A 299 22.21 12.00 -4.12
C PHE A 299 22.80 11.74 -5.52
N PHE A 300 21.99 11.87 -6.58
CA PHE A 300 22.43 11.60 -7.95
C PHE A 300 23.04 12.81 -8.68
N GLY A 301 22.75 14.04 -8.23
CA GLY A 301 23.28 15.27 -8.81
C GLY A 301 24.70 15.63 -8.36
N LYS A 302 25.23 14.95 -7.33
CA LYS A 302 26.62 15.12 -6.84
C LYS A 302 27.68 14.36 -7.66
N ASN A 303 27.31 13.71 -8.78
CA ASN A 303 28.20 12.90 -9.60
C ASN A 303 28.22 13.30 -11.08
#